data_AF-A0A511TGI5-F1
#
_entry.id   AF-A0A511TGI5-F1
#
_cell.length_a   1.000
_cell.length_b   1.000
_cell.length_c   1.000
_cell.angle_alpha   90.00
_cell.angle_beta   90.00
_cell.angle_gamma   90.00
#
_symmetry.space_group_name_H-M   'P 1'
#
loop_
_entity.id
_entity.type
_entity.pdbx_description
1 polymer ?
#
loop_
_entity_poly.entity_id
_entity_poly.type
_entity_poly.pdbx_seq_one_letter_code
_entity_poly.pdbx_strand_id
1 'polypeptide(L)'
;MKNWMLGLSCLGLVACSDGTGNVTFTTYGEDFIEKQIPPAVGDEAGFTDGWTVRFDKFLVVLSEVTVETHDEVAAKQTQARVFDVHKPGPVVVESFKDLDARKWDHISFAMAPVADAVAGNADAADVTLMKTEGYSVYVAGQATKDRETKRFNWGFTTNTLYEHCESPELGAGVTVPKDGEETVQLTIHGDHLFFDDLQSPDAKMRFDAIAQADRLGIAGPDGEVTLEELAAVDLTELPIDQYGTGGAANVRNLRDFVTALVRTAGHFRGEGECEPRAR
;
A
#
# COMPACT_ATOMS: atom_id res chain seq x y z
N MET A 1 25.69 -57.28 39.76
CA MET A 1 25.93 -55.84 40.02
C MET A 1 26.99 -55.34 39.05
N LYS A 2 26.59 -54.78 37.91
CA LYS A 2 27.47 -53.91 37.10
C LYS A 2 26.58 -53.05 36.20
N ASN A 3 26.67 -51.75 36.44
CA ASN A 3 25.70 -50.74 36.00
C ASN A 3 25.73 -50.53 34.49
N TRP A 4 24.53 -50.39 33.92
CA TRP A 4 24.29 -49.93 32.56
C TRP A 4 24.40 -48.40 32.57
N MET A 5 25.37 -47.83 31.87
CA MET A 5 25.41 -46.39 31.58
C MET A 5 24.69 -46.16 30.25
N LEU A 6 23.46 -45.64 30.31
CA LEU A 6 22.82 -44.98 29.17
C LEU A 6 23.47 -43.61 29.00
N GLY A 7 24.24 -43.44 27.92
CA GLY A 7 24.66 -42.13 27.45
C GLY A 7 23.51 -41.46 26.70
N LEU A 8 22.89 -40.45 27.33
CA LEU A 8 21.92 -39.58 26.68
C LEU A 8 22.71 -38.57 25.84
N SER A 9 22.80 -38.83 24.53
CA SER A 9 23.42 -37.91 23.58
C SER A 9 22.42 -36.80 23.26
N CYS A 10 22.51 -35.67 23.94
CA CYS A 10 21.83 -34.44 23.53
C CYS A 10 22.51 -33.91 22.25
N LEU A 11 21.97 -34.24 21.08
CA LEU A 11 22.22 -33.48 19.86
C LEU A 11 21.52 -32.12 20.01
N GLY A 12 22.28 -31.10 20.42
CA GLY A 12 21.87 -29.71 20.22
C GLY A 12 21.98 -29.40 18.73
N LEU A 13 20.83 -29.22 18.08
CA LEU A 13 20.75 -28.56 16.77
C LEU A 13 21.09 -27.08 17.00
N VAL A 14 22.37 -26.73 16.94
CA VAL A 14 22.79 -25.34 16.80
C VAL A 14 22.52 -24.99 15.35
N ALA A 15 21.48 -24.21 15.09
CA ALA A 15 21.32 -23.56 13.80
C ALA A 15 22.54 -22.66 13.62
N CYS A 16 23.45 -23.04 12.72
CA CYS A 16 24.57 -22.20 12.36
C CYS A 16 24.02 -21.02 11.54
N SER A 17 23.87 -19.84 12.15
CA SER A 17 23.86 -18.63 11.35
C SER A 17 25.31 -18.38 10.92
N ASP A 18 25.55 -18.40 9.61
CA ASP A 18 26.89 -18.24 9.03
C ASP A 18 27.38 -16.78 9.08
N GLY A 19 26.71 -15.91 9.82
CA GLY A 19 26.99 -14.50 10.03
C GLY A 19 25.71 -13.71 10.21
N THR A 20 25.84 -12.39 10.39
CA THR A 20 24.72 -11.46 10.46
C THR A 20 24.81 -10.40 9.38
N GLY A 21 23.70 -9.71 9.12
CA GLY A 21 23.62 -8.56 8.22
C GLY A 21 22.46 -7.64 8.57
N ASN A 22 22.24 -6.63 7.74
CA ASN A 22 21.23 -5.60 7.97
C ASN A 22 20.17 -5.61 6.86
N VAL A 23 18.96 -5.17 7.20
CA VAL A 23 17.90 -4.88 6.24
C VAL A 23 17.35 -3.50 6.52
N THR A 24 17.30 -2.66 5.48
CA THR A 24 16.65 -1.35 5.54
C THR A 24 15.44 -1.34 4.63
N PHE A 25 14.27 -1.05 5.21
CA PHE A 25 13.04 -0.80 4.47
C PHE A 25 12.94 0.68 4.17
N THR A 26 12.61 1.00 2.92
CA THR A 26 12.37 2.36 2.43
C THR A 26 10.98 2.45 1.82
N THR A 27 10.45 3.65 1.64
CA THR A 27 9.20 3.89 0.93
C THR A 27 9.28 5.11 0.02
N TYR A 28 8.46 5.12 -1.01
CA TYR A 28 8.24 6.21 -1.95
C TYR A 28 6.93 5.99 -2.69
N GLY A 29 6.41 7.05 -3.32
CA GLY A 29 5.31 6.95 -4.26
C GLY A 29 5.86 6.76 -5.66
N GLU A 30 5.13 6.04 -6.50
CA GLU A 30 5.46 5.95 -7.92
C GLU A 30 5.41 7.32 -8.63
N ASP A 31 5.89 7.34 -9.88
CA ASP A 31 5.91 8.54 -10.72
C ASP A 31 4.53 9.18 -10.89
N PHE A 32 3.46 8.39 -10.89
CA PHE A 32 2.08 8.89 -10.95
C PHE A 32 1.66 9.67 -9.71
N ILE A 33 2.20 9.31 -8.53
CA ILE A 33 1.98 10.06 -7.29
C ILE A 33 2.82 11.35 -7.31
N GLU A 34 4.11 11.27 -7.64
CA GLU A 34 5.02 12.41 -7.57
C GLU A 34 4.81 13.44 -8.70
N LYS A 35 4.19 13.05 -9.82
CA LYS A 35 4.04 13.89 -11.02
C LYS A 35 2.58 14.04 -11.45
N GLN A 36 2.08 13.06 -12.20
CA GLN A 36 0.72 13.02 -12.72
C GLN A 36 0.42 11.64 -13.31
N ILE A 37 -0.85 11.24 -13.29
CA ILE A 37 -1.38 10.19 -14.17
C ILE A 37 -1.92 10.87 -15.43
N PRO A 38 -1.39 10.58 -16.63
CA PRO A 38 -1.84 11.18 -17.88
C PRO A 38 -3.10 10.47 -18.42
N PRO A 39 -3.70 11.00 -19.51
CA PRO A 39 -4.61 10.22 -20.34
C PRO A 39 -3.85 9.07 -21.00
N ALA A 40 -4.50 7.92 -21.20
CA ALA A 40 -3.89 6.82 -21.94
C ALA A 40 -3.64 7.22 -23.40
N VAL A 41 -2.44 6.96 -23.91
CA VAL A 41 -2.07 7.19 -25.31
C VAL A 41 -1.41 5.93 -25.88
N GLY A 42 -2.08 5.27 -26.82
CA GLY A 42 -1.61 3.99 -27.34
C GLY A 42 -1.57 2.93 -26.24
N ASP A 43 -0.39 2.36 -26.02
CA ASP A 43 -0.15 1.34 -24.98
C ASP A 43 0.38 1.94 -23.67
N GLU A 44 0.51 3.27 -23.56
CA GLU A 44 0.94 3.94 -22.34
C GLU A 44 -0.16 3.91 -21.27
N ALA A 45 0.22 3.58 -20.04
CA ALA A 45 -0.67 3.59 -18.89
C ALA A 45 -1.22 5.00 -18.61
N GLY A 46 -2.52 5.08 -18.37
CA GLY A 46 -3.22 6.32 -18.05
C GLY A 46 -4.73 6.16 -18.06
N PHE A 47 -5.44 7.28 -17.89
CA PHE A 47 -6.90 7.30 -17.92
C PHE A 47 -7.44 7.08 -19.33
N THR A 48 -8.23 6.01 -19.49
CA THR A 48 -8.80 5.61 -20.80
C THR A 48 -9.95 6.51 -21.25
N ASP A 49 -10.46 7.34 -20.34
CA ASP A 49 -11.53 8.29 -20.56
C ASP A 49 -11.03 9.75 -20.67
N GLY A 50 -9.73 9.95 -20.85
CA GLY A 50 -9.17 11.26 -21.23
C GLY A 50 -8.86 12.20 -20.07
N TRP A 51 -8.95 11.74 -18.83
CA TRP A 51 -8.61 12.53 -17.65
C TRP A 51 -7.10 12.60 -17.41
N THR A 52 -6.68 13.61 -16.65
CA THR A 52 -5.35 13.69 -16.05
C THR A 52 -5.54 13.93 -14.56
N VAL A 53 -4.83 13.21 -13.71
CA VAL A 53 -4.81 13.44 -12.26
C VAL A 53 -3.43 13.91 -11.81
N ARG A 54 -3.41 14.92 -10.95
CA ARG A 54 -2.23 15.34 -10.19
C ARG A 54 -2.56 15.30 -8.72
N PHE A 55 -1.73 14.63 -7.94
CA PHE A 55 -1.82 14.67 -6.49
C PHE A 55 -1.14 15.94 -5.98
N ASP A 56 -1.70 16.53 -4.93
CA ASP A 56 -1.07 17.58 -4.13
C ASP A 56 -0.52 16.99 -2.81
N LYS A 57 -1.07 15.85 -2.39
CA LYS A 57 -0.75 15.16 -1.14
C LYS A 57 -1.09 13.68 -1.25
N PHE A 58 -0.19 12.83 -0.77
CA PHE A 58 -0.45 11.40 -0.62
C PHE A 58 0.20 10.91 0.68
N LEU A 59 -0.63 10.75 1.72
CA LEU A 59 -0.20 10.34 3.04
C LEU A 59 -0.50 8.87 3.28
N VAL A 60 0.45 8.14 3.82
CA VAL A 60 0.28 6.75 4.26
C VAL A 60 0.82 6.55 5.67
N VAL A 61 0.15 5.73 6.47
CA VAL A 61 0.70 5.22 7.72
C VAL A 61 1.29 3.85 7.45
N LEU A 62 2.62 3.72 7.58
CA LEU A 62 3.28 2.41 7.51
C LEU A 62 3.61 1.91 8.91
N SER A 63 3.19 0.68 9.18
CA SER A 63 3.37 0.00 10.46
C SER A 63 3.68 -1.48 10.25
N GLU A 64 4.04 -2.15 11.34
CA GLU A 64 4.17 -3.61 11.40
C GLU A 64 5.09 -4.25 10.36
N VAL A 65 6.11 -3.53 9.86
CA VAL A 65 7.15 -4.14 9.03
C VAL A 65 7.78 -5.29 9.82
N THR A 66 7.70 -6.50 9.29
CA THR A 66 8.14 -7.72 9.95
C THR A 66 9.03 -8.53 9.01
N VAL A 67 10.15 -9.01 9.55
CA VAL A 67 11.09 -9.93 8.87
C VAL A 67 10.99 -11.27 9.58
N GLU A 68 10.38 -12.24 8.93
CA GLU A 68 10.13 -13.57 9.51
C GLU A 68 10.21 -14.70 8.48
N THR A 69 10.21 -15.93 9.00
CA THR A 69 9.83 -17.14 8.28
C THR A 69 8.52 -17.65 8.88
N HIS A 70 8.01 -18.78 8.40
CA HIS A 70 6.85 -19.44 9.01
C HIS A 70 7.00 -19.71 10.52
N ASP A 71 8.22 -19.99 10.99
CA ASP A 71 8.48 -20.48 12.35
C ASP A 71 9.17 -19.45 13.26
N GLU A 72 9.70 -18.36 12.71
CA GLU A 72 10.63 -17.48 13.42
C GLU A 72 10.50 -16.01 12.99
N VAL A 73 10.36 -15.13 13.98
CA VAL A 73 10.38 -13.67 13.80
C VAL A 73 11.78 -13.14 14.09
N ALA A 74 12.46 -12.63 13.07
CA ALA A 74 13.78 -12.00 13.23
C ALA A 74 13.66 -10.60 13.80
N ALA A 75 12.73 -9.82 13.25
CA ALA A 75 12.57 -8.41 13.58
C ALA A 75 11.16 -7.90 13.28
N LYS A 76 10.75 -6.89 14.04
CA LYS A 76 9.48 -6.21 13.88
C LYS A 76 9.61 -4.73 14.19
N GLN A 77 9.03 -3.89 13.35
CA GLN A 77 8.92 -2.45 13.56
C GLN A 77 8.12 -2.17 14.84
N THR A 78 8.62 -1.25 15.66
CA THR A 78 8.01 -0.92 16.97
C THR A 78 7.20 0.37 16.96
N GLN A 79 7.43 1.24 15.97
CA GLN A 79 6.80 2.55 15.88
C GLN A 79 6.26 2.77 14.46
N ALA A 80 4.94 2.90 14.35
CA ALA A 80 4.29 3.31 13.11
C ALA A 80 4.66 4.75 12.75
N ARG A 81 4.76 5.02 11.45
CA ARG A 81 5.16 6.32 10.92
C ARG A 81 4.24 6.78 9.80
N VAL A 82 4.00 8.09 9.74
CA VAL A 82 3.27 8.74 8.65
C VAL A 82 4.26 9.25 7.61
N PHE A 83 4.03 8.89 6.35
CA PHE A 83 4.83 9.33 5.21
C PHE A 83 3.98 10.15 4.25
N ASP A 84 4.57 11.20 3.69
CA ASP A 84 4.09 11.89 2.51
C ASP A 84 4.86 11.35 1.31
N VAL A 85 4.21 10.49 0.54
CA VAL A 85 4.81 9.78 -0.61
C VAL A 85 4.61 10.54 -1.92
N HIS A 86 4.00 11.72 -1.89
CA HIS A 86 4.08 12.70 -2.98
C HIS A 86 5.43 13.44 -2.97
N LYS A 87 6.08 13.58 -1.80
CA LYS A 87 7.45 14.10 -1.73
C LYS A 87 8.41 13.07 -2.35
N PRO A 88 9.41 13.50 -3.15
CA PRO A 88 10.38 12.59 -3.74
C PRO A 88 11.04 11.67 -2.73
N GLY A 89 10.97 10.36 -2.98
CA GLY A 89 11.63 9.33 -2.19
C GLY A 89 12.96 8.84 -2.81
N PRO A 90 13.50 7.68 -2.37
CA PRO A 90 13.02 6.88 -1.24
C PRO A 90 13.40 7.47 0.13
N VAL A 91 12.58 7.21 1.15
CA VAL A 91 12.85 7.57 2.55
C VAL A 91 12.82 6.32 3.44
N VAL A 92 13.64 6.29 4.49
CA VAL A 92 13.74 5.13 5.39
C VAL A 92 12.47 4.98 6.23
N VAL A 93 11.93 3.76 6.24
CA VAL A 93 10.82 3.33 7.10
C VAL A 93 11.37 2.75 8.40
N GLU A 94 12.25 1.75 8.29
CA GLU A 94 12.84 1.04 9.41
C GLU A 94 14.15 0.36 8.99
N SER A 95 15.11 0.24 9.89
CA SER A 95 16.36 -0.48 9.66
C SER A 95 16.60 -1.50 10.77
N PHE A 96 16.67 -2.77 10.38
CA PHE A 96 16.99 -3.88 11.27
C PHE A 96 18.45 -4.26 11.12
N LYS A 97 19.11 -4.49 12.26
CA LYS A 97 20.54 -4.81 12.32
C LYS A 97 20.77 -6.18 12.90
N ASP A 98 21.92 -6.74 12.55
CA ASP A 98 22.42 -7.99 13.11
C ASP A 98 21.43 -9.17 12.95
N LEU A 99 20.68 -9.20 11.85
CA LEU A 99 19.79 -10.31 11.50
C LEU A 99 20.63 -11.48 10.97
N ASP A 100 20.22 -12.72 11.25
CA ASP A 100 20.91 -13.88 10.69
C ASP A 100 20.96 -13.78 9.16
N ALA A 101 22.18 -13.96 8.62
CA ALA A 101 22.45 -13.90 7.20
C ALA A 101 21.89 -15.13 6.48
N ARG A 102 20.61 -15.05 6.11
CA ARG A 102 19.85 -16.10 5.43
C ARG A 102 18.65 -15.51 4.70
N LYS A 103 17.89 -16.38 4.02
CA LYS A 103 16.58 -16.02 3.48
C LYS A 103 15.53 -15.93 4.58
N TRP A 104 14.73 -14.87 4.54
CA TRP A 104 13.52 -14.63 5.32
C TRP A 104 12.39 -14.45 4.32
N ASP A 105 11.53 -15.45 4.20
CA ASP A 105 10.57 -15.60 3.10
C ASP A 105 9.15 -15.14 3.45
N HIS A 106 8.88 -14.78 4.70
CA HIS A 106 7.60 -14.26 5.15
C HIS A 106 7.78 -12.78 5.53
N ILE A 107 7.81 -11.90 4.54
CA ILE A 107 7.83 -10.45 4.80
C ILE A 107 6.42 -9.92 4.80
N SER A 108 6.14 -9.05 5.78
CA SER A 108 4.87 -8.34 5.86
C SER A 108 5.06 -6.90 6.32
N PHE A 109 4.09 -6.06 5.98
CA PHE A 109 3.93 -4.70 6.50
C PHE A 109 2.44 -4.35 6.50
N ALA A 110 2.07 -3.28 7.18
CA ALA A 110 0.69 -2.83 7.23
C ALA A 110 0.55 -1.35 6.84
N MET A 111 -0.56 -1.05 6.19
CA MET A 111 -1.12 0.29 6.10
C MET A 111 -2.39 0.32 6.95
N ALA A 112 -2.31 0.96 8.11
CA ALA A 112 -3.38 0.94 9.09
C ALA A 112 -3.44 2.24 9.91
N PRO A 113 -4.62 2.63 10.42
CA PRO A 113 -4.71 3.76 11.34
C PRO A 113 -3.98 3.43 12.64
N VAL A 114 -3.04 4.29 13.04
CA VAL A 114 -2.28 4.10 14.30
C VAL A 114 -2.26 5.41 15.09
N ALA A 115 -2.95 5.41 16.24
CA ALA A 115 -3.23 6.60 17.04
C ALA A 115 -1.97 7.27 17.63
N ASP A 116 -0.87 6.53 17.76
CA ASP A 116 0.42 7.02 18.27
C ASP A 116 1.50 7.04 17.18
N ALA A 117 1.12 7.01 15.89
CA ALA A 117 2.05 7.19 14.79
C ALA A 117 2.83 8.52 14.93
N VAL A 118 4.10 8.48 14.50
CA VAL A 118 5.00 9.65 14.48
C VAL A 118 5.33 10.04 13.04
N ALA A 119 6.00 11.16 12.85
CA ALA A 119 6.46 11.55 11.51
C ALA A 119 7.53 10.58 10.98
N GLY A 120 7.34 10.09 9.75
CA GLY A 120 8.42 9.65 8.87
C GLY A 120 9.02 10.88 8.18
N ASN A 121 8.51 11.20 6.99
CA ASN A 121 8.81 12.45 6.26
C ASN A 121 7.59 13.41 6.16
N ALA A 122 6.44 13.02 6.70
CA ALA A 122 5.23 13.84 6.72
C ALA A 122 5.37 15.05 7.65
N ASP A 123 4.68 16.14 7.32
CA ASP A 123 4.69 17.36 8.12
C ASP A 123 3.88 17.16 9.42
N ALA A 124 4.14 17.98 10.45
CA ALA A 124 3.47 17.81 11.74
C ALA A 124 1.93 17.95 11.65
N ALA A 125 1.43 18.83 10.78
CA ALA A 125 0.00 18.99 10.53
C ALA A 125 -0.62 17.74 9.87
N ASP A 126 0.09 17.13 8.93
CA ASP A 126 -0.32 15.89 8.27
C ASP A 126 -0.38 14.73 9.26
N VAL A 127 0.62 14.60 10.14
CA VAL A 127 0.61 13.61 11.23
C VAL A 127 -0.58 13.82 12.16
N THR A 128 -0.88 15.08 12.52
CA THR A 128 -2.08 15.38 13.33
C THR A 128 -3.36 14.99 12.61
N LEU A 129 -3.51 15.35 11.33
CA LEU A 129 -4.67 14.99 10.52
C LEU A 129 -4.91 13.48 10.50
N MET A 130 -3.88 12.70 10.14
CA MET A 130 -3.98 11.24 10.04
C MET A 130 -4.39 10.60 11.37
N LYS A 131 -3.88 11.11 12.50
CA LYS A 131 -4.20 10.60 13.84
C LYS A 131 -5.58 11.01 14.31
N THR A 132 -5.97 12.26 14.08
CA THR A 132 -7.26 12.81 14.54
C THR A 132 -8.42 12.15 13.81
N GLU A 133 -8.30 11.97 12.50
CA GLU A 133 -9.36 11.39 11.68
C GLU A 133 -9.28 9.86 11.60
N GLY A 134 -8.20 9.26 12.14
CA GLY A 134 -7.99 7.82 12.11
C GLY A 134 -7.75 7.27 10.70
N TYR A 135 -7.06 8.03 9.86
CA TYR A 135 -6.73 7.60 8.51
C TYR A 135 -5.50 6.70 8.47
N SER A 136 -5.53 5.70 7.58
CA SER A 136 -4.37 4.94 7.13
C SER A 136 -3.81 5.50 5.82
N VAL A 137 -4.68 6.03 4.97
CA VAL A 137 -4.34 6.70 3.71
C VAL A 137 -5.13 8.00 3.61
N TYR A 138 -4.48 9.08 3.20
CA TYR A 138 -5.15 10.31 2.82
C TYR A 138 -4.57 10.80 1.50
N VAL A 139 -5.45 11.16 0.56
CA VAL A 139 -5.05 11.72 -0.74
C VAL A 139 -5.78 13.02 -0.99
N ALA A 140 -5.05 13.98 -1.56
CA ALA A 140 -5.62 15.20 -2.10
C ALA A 140 -5.07 15.43 -3.52
N GLY A 141 -5.92 15.89 -4.42
CA GLY A 141 -5.50 16.17 -5.79
C GLY A 141 -6.56 16.80 -6.66
N GLN A 142 -6.19 16.96 -7.92
CA GLN A 142 -7.00 17.54 -8.97
C GLN A 142 -7.04 16.62 -10.20
N ALA A 143 -8.23 16.43 -10.74
CA ALA A 143 -8.47 15.78 -12.03
C ALA A 143 -8.93 16.81 -13.07
N THR A 144 -8.43 16.72 -14.29
CA THR A 144 -8.80 17.61 -15.40
C THR A 144 -9.11 16.83 -16.68
N LYS A 145 -10.13 17.30 -17.42
CA LYS A 145 -10.49 16.83 -18.77
C LYS A 145 -11.06 18.00 -19.55
N ASP A 146 -10.41 18.39 -20.64
CA ASP A 146 -10.73 19.60 -21.42
C ASP A 146 -10.81 20.87 -20.56
N ARG A 147 -12.02 21.38 -20.30
CA ARG A 147 -12.28 22.56 -19.44
C ARG A 147 -12.87 22.19 -18.08
N GLU A 148 -13.10 20.90 -17.84
CA GLU A 148 -13.62 20.39 -16.57
C GLU A 148 -12.46 20.17 -15.59
N THR A 149 -12.70 20.53 -14.33
CA THR A 149 -11.75 20.34 -13.25
C THR A 149 -12.52 19.87 -12.03
N LYS A 150 -12.04 18.79 -11.42
CA LYS A 150 -12.53 18.24 -10.16
C LYS A 150 -11.38 18.21 -9.17
N ARG A 151 -11.67 18.49 -7.91
CA ARG A 151 -10.75 18.29 -6.80
C ARG A 151 -11.27 17.16 -5.92
N PHE A 152 -10.38 16.51 -5.20
CA PHE A 152 -10.76 15.46 -4.28
C PHE A 152 -9.84 15.51 -3.05
N ASN A 153 -10.42 15.18 -1.90
CA ASN A 153 -9.72 15.07 -0.63
C ASN A 153 -10.33 13.86 0.10
N TRP A 154 -9.66 12.72 0.07
CA TRP A 154 -10.20 11.46 0.58
C TRP A 154 -9.32 10.90 1.69
N GLY A 155 -9.92 10.65 2.84
CA GLY A 155 -9.31 9.91 3.94
C GLY A 155 -9.92 8.53 4.09
N PHE A 156 -9.08 7.51 4.12
CA PHE A 156 -9.47 6.11 4.25
C PHE A 156 -9.00 5.59 5.61
N THR A 157 -9.86 4.84 6.29
CA THR A 157 -9.60 4.24 7.60
C THR A 157 -9.28 2.74 7.49
N THR A 158 -8.86 2.28 6.30
CA THR A 158 -8.61 0.86 6.02
C THR A 158 -7.46 0.34 6.87
N ASN A 159 -7.65 -0.83 7.47
CA ASN A 159 -6.56 -1.59 8.08
C ASN A 159 -6.21 -2.75 7.15
N THR A 160 -5.10 -2.62 6.44
CA THR A 160 -4.62 -3.61 5.47
C THR A 160 -3.26 -4.13 5.93
N LEU A 161 -3.18 -5.46 6.08
CA LEU A 161 -1.91 -6.17 6.19
C LEU A 161 -1.53 -6.65 4.80
N TYR A 162 -0.30 -6.39 4.38
CA TYR A 162 0.33 -6.93 3.19
C TYR A 162 1.23 -8.07 3.66
N GLU A 163 0.86 -9.31 3.38
CA GLU A 163 1.58 -10.51 3.82
C GLU A 163 2.12 -11.33 2.64
N HIS A 164 3.05 -12.25 2.89
CA HIS A 164 3.67 -13.09 1.86
C HIS A 164 4.28 -12.28 0.69
N CYS A 165 4.95 -11.16 1.01
CA CYS A 165 5.49 -10.28 -0.01
C CYS A 165 6.58 -10.95 -0.87
N GLU A 166 6.47 -10.81 -2.18
CA GLU A 166 7.37 -11.38 -3.17
C GLU A 166 7.69 -10.41 -4.30
N SER A 167 8.81 -10.64 -4.97
CA SER A 167 9.15 -9.91 -6.20
C SER A 167 9.33 -10.88 -7.35
N PRO A 168 8.95 -10.51 -8.60
CA PRO A 168 9.15 -11.37 -9.76
C PRO A 168 10.61 -11.77 -9.98
N GLU A 169 11.55 -10.86 -9.65
CA GLU A 169 12.98 -11.06 -9.90
C GLU A 169 13.70 -11.84 -8.80
N LEU A 170 13.36 -11.61 -7.52
CA LEU A 170 14.08 -12.17 -6.36
C LEU A 170 13.26 -13.22 -5.59
N GLY A 171 11.99 -13.40 -5.94
CA GLY A 171 11.04 -14.30 -5.26
C GLY A 171 10.57 -13.76 -3.92
N ALA A 172 10.04 -14.66 -3.08
CA ALA A 172 9.49 -14.34 -1.76
C ALA A 172 10.54 -13.77 -0.78
N GLY A 173 10.17 -12.66 -0.14
CA GLY A 173 10.84 -12.04 0.99
C GLY A 173 12.19 -11.38 0.70
N VAL A 174 13.14 -11.55 1.63
CA VAL A 174 14.45 -10.90 1.62
C VAL A 174 15.56 -11.90 1.93
N THR A 175 16.72 -11.75 1.27
CA THR A 175 17.94 -12.47 1.65
C THR A 175 18.87 -11.50 2.35
N VAL A 176 19.17 -11.77 3.63
CA VAL A 176 20.09 -10.94 4.41
C VAL A 176 21.52 -11.34 4.04
N PRO A 177 22.34 -10.42 3.51
CA PRO A 177 23.73 -10.72 3.17
C PRO A 177 24.59 -10.77 4.43
N LYS A 178 25.56 -11.67 4.46
CA LYS A 178 26.58 -11.71 5.52
C LYS A 178 27.46 -10.46 5.47
N ASP A 179 27.64 -9.81 6.62
CA ASP A 179 28.46 -8.61 6.80
C ASP A 179 28.06 -7.46 5.85
N GLY A 180 26.80 -7.43 5.42
CA GLY A 180 26.27 -6.50 4.43
C GLY A 180 24.92 -5.91 4.80
N GLU A 181 24.34 -5.19 3.86
CA GLU A 181 23.02 -4.58 3.98
C GLU A 181 22.20 -4.86 2.72
N GLU A 182 20.93 -5.20 2.93
CA GLU A 182 19.93 -5.30 1.89
C GLU A 182 18.91 -4.17 2.03
N THR A 183 18.61 -3.48 0.93
CA THR A 183 17.58 -2.43 0.92
C THR A 183 16.32 -2.95 0.23
N VAL A 184 15.21 -2.86 0.95
CA VAL A 184 13.88 -3.23 0.47
C VAL A 184 13.07 -1.97 0.27
N GLN A 185 12.35 -1.88 -0.84
CA GLN A 185 11.50 -0.75 -1.16
C GLN A 185 10.03 -1.16 -0.96
N LEU A 186 9.27 -0.37 -0.22
CA LEU A 186 7.82 -0.46 -0.11
C LEU A 186 7.23 0.65 -1.00
N THR A 187 6.79 0.28 -2.19
CA THR A 187 6.27 1.23 -3.19
C THR A 187 4.80 1.48 -2.93
N ILE A 188 4.37 2.73 -3.05
CA ILE A 188 2.94 3.08 -3.04
C ILE A 188 2.54 3.46 -4.46
N HIS A 189 1.52 2.78 -4.98
CA HIS A 189 0.93 3.03 -6.29
C HIS A 189 -0.39 3.79 -6.16
N GLY A 190 -0.49 4.92 -6.88
CA GLY A 190 -1.61 5.85 -6.80
C GLY A 190 -2.65 5.63 -7.89
N ASP A 191 -2.28 5.00 -9.01
CA ASP A 191 -3.19 4.58 -10.07
C ASP A 191 -4.23 3.55 -9.61
N HIS A 192 -3.87 2.72 -8.62
CA HIS A 192 -4.74 1.74 -7.99
C HIS A 192 -6.09 2.34 -7.59
N LEU A 193 -6.12 3.60 -7.12
CA LEU A 193 -7.36 4.28 -6.70
C LEU A 193 -8.39 4.44 -7.83
N PHE A 194 -7.97 4.26 -9.09
CA PHE A 194 -8.75 4.61 -10.27
C PHE A 194 -9.01 3.47 -11.22
N PHE A 195 -8.58 2.24 -10.90
CA PHE A 195 -8.93 1.07 -11.71
C PHE A 195 -10.45 0.85 -11.77
N ASP A 196 -10.91 0.25 -12.86
CA ASP A 196 -12.32 -0.10 -13.09
C ASP A 196 -12.61 -1.58 -12.83
N ASP A 197 -11.68 -2.33 -12.23
CA ASP A 197 -11.91 -3.72 -11.83
C ASP A 197 -11.06 -4.07 -10.60
N LEU A 198 -11.61 -4.84 -9.67
CA LEU A 198 -10.93 -5.23 -8.43
C LEU A 198 -10.01 -6.45 -8.58
N GLN A 199 -10.09 -7.19 -9.68
CA GLN A 199 -9.44 -8.50 -9.84
C GLN A 199 -8.77 -8.69 -11.21
N SER A 200 -9.20 -7.96 -12.23
CA SER A 200 -8.68 -8.11 -13.57
C SER A 200 -7.27 -7.52 -13.69
N PRO A 201 -6.28 -8.26 -14.21
CA PRO A 201 -4.98 -7.70 -14.56
C PRO A 201 -5.07 -6.73 -15.76
N ASP A 202 -6.18 -6.73 -16.49
CA ASP A 202 -6.45 -5.83 -17.62
C ASP A 202 -7.30 -4.60 -17.20
N ALA A 203 -7.40 -4.32 -15.89
CA ALA A 203 -8.15 -3.20 -15.37
C ALA A 203 -7.64 -1.88 -15.96
N LYS A 204 -8.57 -0.94 -16.18
CA LYS A 204 -8.30 0.36 -16.80
C LYS A 204 -8.51 1.47 -15.80
N MET A 205 -7.67 2.48 -15.85
CA MET A 205 -7.92 3.71 -15.09
C MET A 205 -9.08 4.50 -15.69
N ARG A 206 -10.00 4.95 -14.83
CA ARG A 206 -11.17 5.76 -15.17
C ARG A 206 -11.47 6.80 -14.10
N PHE A 207 -11.97 7.95 -14.53
CA PHE A 207 -12.40 9.03 -13.66
C PHE A 207 -13.78 9.60 -14.03
N ASP A 208 -14.38 9.22 -15.16
CA ASP A 208 -15.68 9.74 -15.61
C ASP A 208 -16.80 9.52 -14.58
N ALA A 209 -16.89 8.34 -13.94
CA ALA A 209 -17.91 8.10 -12.91
C ALA A 209 -17.63 8.87 -11.62
N ILE A 210 -16.35 8.99 -11.25
CA ILE A 210 -15.89 9.76 -10.08
C ILE A 210 -16.23 11.25 -10.27
N ALA A 211 -15.92 11.83 -11.43
CA ALA A 211 -16.25 13.22 -11.74
C ALA A 211 -17.76 13.50 -11.78
N GLN A 212 -18.56 12.52 -12.23
CA GLN A 212 -20.01 12.61 -12.27
C GLN A 212 -20.65 12.56 -10.88
N ALA A 213 -19.99 11.96 -9.89
CA ALA A 213 -20.50 11.86 -8.52
C ALA A 213 -20.73 13.24 -7.87
N ASP A 214 -19.92 14.26 -8.20
CA ASP A 214 -20.11 15.67 -7.77
C ASP A 214 -21.50 16.21 -8.17
N ARG A 215 -22.13 15.69 -9.24
CA ARG A 215 -23.49 16.08 -9.61
C ARG A 215 -24.56 15.61 -8.62
N LEU A 216 -24.27 14.53 -7.89
CA LEU A 216 -25.19 13.89 -6.94
C LEU A 216 -25.08 14.47 -5.53
N GLY A 217 -24.17 15.42 -5.31
CA GLY A 217 -23.76 15.89 -4.00
C GLY A 217 -24.86 16.37 -3.07
N ILE A 218 -24.60 16.20 -1.77
CA ILE A 218 -25.40 16.80 -0.68
C ILE A 218 -25.42 18.34 -0.81
N ALA A 219 -24.37 18.93 -1.42
CA ALA A 219 -24.23 20.35 -1.72
C ALA A 219 -24.55 20.73 -3.20
N GLY A 220 -24.78 19.75 -4.08
CA GLY A 220 -24.82 19.94 -5.53
C GLY A 220 -23.42 20.12 -6.17
N PRO A 221 -23.33 20.36 -7.48
CA PRO A 221 -22.04 20.41 -8.19
C PRO A 221 -21.22 21.63 -7.77
N ASP A 222 -20.16 21.41 -7.00
CA ASP A 222 -19.25 22.45 -6.51
C ASP A 222 -17.80 22.27 -6.99
N GLY A 223 -17.54 21.16 -7.69
CA GLY A 223 -16.24 20.83 -8.25
C GLY A 223 -15.32 20.07 -7.29
N GLU A 224 -15.78 19.73 -6.09
CA GLU A 224 -15.15 18.76 -5.21
C GLU A 224 -15.86 17.41 -5.36
N VAL A 225 -15.10 16.31 -5.36
CA VAL A 225 -15.65 14.95 -5.30
C VAL A 225 -15.33 14.39 -3.92
N THR A 226 -16.36 14.15 -3.13
CA THR A 226 -16.27 13.64 -1.75
C THR A 226 -16.52 12.12 -1.71
N LEU A 227 -16.04 11.44 -0.65
CA LEU A 227 -16.39 10.02 -0.46
C LEU A 227 -17.90 9.84 -0.25
N GLU A 228 -18.60 10.83 0.29
CA GLU A 228 -20.06 10.83 0.47
C GLU A 228 -20.80 10.86 -0.88
N GLU A 229 -20.30 11.61 -1.86
CA GLU A 229 -20.82 11.58 -3.23
C GLU A 229 -20.56 10.26 -3.93
N LEU A 230 -19.36 9.70 -3.78
CA LEU A 230 -19.07 8.37 -4.32
C LEU A 230 -19.97 7.30 -3.71
N ALA A 231 -20.40 7.45 -2.45
CA ALA A 231 -21.32 6.53 -1.80
C ALA A 231 -22.75 6.59 -2.39
N ALA A 232 -23.11 7.69 -3.05
CA ALA A 232 -24.41 7.86 -3.70
C ALA A 232 -24.48 7.22 -5.10
N VAL A 233 -23.34 6.82 -5.68
CA VAL A 233 -23.27 6.16 -6.98
C VAL A 233 -23.36 4.64 -6.80
N ASP A 234 -24.54 4.05 -7.06
CA ASP A 234 -24.71 2.60 -7.08
C ASP A 234 -24.00 2.00 -8.31
N LEU A 235 -23.17 0.97 -8.11
CA LEU A 235 -22.40 0.36 -9.20
C LEU A 235 -23.31 -0.27 -10.27
N THR A 236 -24.55 -0.64 -9.92
CA THR A 236 -25.53 -1.18 -10.88
C THR A 236 -26.05 -0.14 -11.88
N GLU A 237 -25.81 1.14 -11.63
CA GLU A 237 -26.14 2.25 -12.54
C GLU A 237 -25.00 2.57 -13.52
N LEU A 238 -23.81 2.01 -13.31
CA LEU A 238 -22.64 2.19 -14.16
C LEU A 238 -22.62 1.16 -15.31
N PRO A 239 -21.83 1.41 -16.39
CA PRO A 239 -21.69 0.44 -17.47
C PRO A 239 -21.28 -0.95 -16.95
N ILE A 240 -21.97 -1.99 -17.41
CA ILE A 240 -21.80 -3.37 -16.91
C ILE A 240 -20.41 -3.97 -17.16
N ASP A 241 -19.64 -3.37 -18.07
CA ASP A 241 -18.27 -3.72 -18.42
C ASP A 241 -17.22 -2.88 -17.67
N GLN A 242 -17.64 -2.08 -16.69
CA GLN A 242 -16.80 -1.26 -15.82
C GLN A 242 -17.16 -1.50 -14.35
N TYR A 243 -16.23 -1.20 -13.47
CA TYR A 243 -16.35 -1.36 -12.02
C TYR A 243 -16.66 -2.81 -11.60
N GLY A 244 -15.91 -3.74 -12.18
CA GLY A 244 -16.00 -5.17 -11.89
C GLY A 244 -15.61 -5.47 -10.44
N THR A 245 -16.55 -6.00 -9.65
CA THR A 245 -16.32 -6.30 -8.22
C THR A 245 -15.79 -7.71 -7.98
N GLY A 246 -15.80 -8.56 -9.01
CA GLY A 246 -15.44 -9.97 -8.90
C GLY A 246 -16.20 -10.67 -7.78
N GLY A 247 -15.47 -11.22 -6.80
CA GLY A 247 -16.04 -11.89 -5.64
C GLY A 247 -16.43 -10.99 -4.45
N ALA A 248 -16.22 -9.67 -4.54
CA ALA A 248 -16.38 -8.74 -3.42
C ALA A 248 -17.85 -8.36 -3.18
N ALA A 249 -18.60 -9.24 -2.50
CA ALA A 249 -20.04 -9.08 -2.26
C ALA A 249 -20.44 -7.84 -1.41
N ASN A 250 -19.49 -7.21 -0.73
CA ASN A 250 -19.71 -6.01 0.09
C ASN A 250 -19.42 -4.70 -0.64
N VAL A 251 -19.03 -4.74 -1.93
CA VAL A 251 -18.77 -3.55 -2.74
C VAL A 251 -20.02 -3.22 -3.55
N ARG A 252 -20.71 -2.12 -3.21
CA ARG A 252 -22.02 -1.79 -3.79
C ARG A 252 -22.08 -0.43 -4.48
N ASN A 253 -21.30 0.52 -3.99
CA ASN A 253 -21.23 1.87 -4.54
C ASN A 253 -19.77 2.23 -4.86
N LEU A 254 -19.58 3.37 -5.50
CA LEU A 254 -18.25 3.83 -5.94
C LEU A 254 -17.31 4.14 -4.76
N ARG A 255 -17.83 4.55 -3.59
CA ARG A 255 -17.02 4.70 -2.37
C ARG A 255 -16.46 3.35 -1.90
N ASP A 256 -17.30 2.31 -1.84
CA ASP A 256 -16.86 0.97 -1.45
C ASP A 256 -15.80 0.46 -2.43
N PHE A 257 -15.98 0.74 -3.72
CA PHE A 257 -15.07 0.32 -4.78
C PHE A 257 -13.69 0.97 -4.65
N VAL A 258 -13.62 2.30 -4.56
CA VAL A 258 -12.36 3.03 -4.35
C VAL A 258 -11.73 2.64 -3.01
N THR A 259 -12.52 2.41 -1.96
CA THR A 259 -12.01 1.94 -0.66
C THR A 259 -11.41 0.53 -0.75
N ALA A 260 -11.96 -0.36 -1.59
CA ALA A 260 -11.40 -1.68 -1.83
C ALA A 260 -10.07 -1.58 -2.58
N LEU A 261 -9.99 -0.74 -3.62
CA LEU A 261 -8.78 -0.48 -4.39
C LEU A 261 -7.64 0.11 -3.54
N VAL A 262 -7.94 0.99 -2.58
CA VAL A 262 -6.91 1.53 -1.68
C VAL A 262 -6.15 0.44 -0.92
N ARG A 263 -6.74 -0.75 -0.74
CA ARG A 263 -6.08 -1.88 -0.07
C ARG A 263 -5.04 -2.58 -0.94
N THR A 264 -4.97 -2.29 -2.23
CA THR A 264 -4.02 -2.89 -3.16
C THR A 264 -2.86 -1.96 -3.51
N ALA A 265 -2.86 -0.72 -2.99
CA ALA A 265 -1.89 0.31 -3.34
C ALA A 265 -0.45 0.04 -2.84
N GLY A 266 -0.25 -0.84 -1.86
CA GLY A 266 1.05 -1.16 -1.30
C GLY A 266 1.74 -2.31 -2.03
N HIS A 267 2.95 -2.06 -2.54
CA HIS A 267 3.78 -3.00 -3.28
C HIS A 267 5.15 -3.20 -2.64
N PHE A 268 5.82 -4.28 -3.03
CA PHE A 268 7.11 -4.73 -2.54
C PHE A 268 8.17 -4.70 -3.65
N ARG A 269 9.28 -4.01 -3.43
CA ARG A 269 10.43 -3.90 -4.36
C ARG A 269 10.01 -3.42 -5.76
N GLY A 270 9.35 -2.27 -5.85
CA GLY A 270 8.84 -1.74 -7.11
C GLY A 270 7.44 -2.30 -7.37
N GLU A 271 7.36 -3.32 -8.22
CA GLU A 271 6.14 -3.98 -8.74
C GLU A 271 5.91 -5.38 -8.15
N GLY A 272 6.64 -5.75 -7.11
CA GLY A 272 6.40 -7.01 -6.43
C GLY A 272 5.14 -6.96 -5.59
N GLU A 273 4.48 -8.09 -5.47
CA GLU A 273 3.17 -8.20 -4.88
C GLU A 273 3.26 -8.67 -3.43
N CYS A 274 2.24 -8.32 -2.66
CA CYS A 274 1.94 -8.96 -1.39
C CYS A 274 0.47 -9.38 -1.42
N GLU A 275 0.09 -10.34 -0.59
CA GLU A 275 -1.31 -10.69 -0.40
C GLU A 275 -1.98 -9.66 0.55
N PRO A 276 -2.91 -8.81 0.08
CA PRO A 276 -3.55 -7.83 0.94
C PRO A 276 -4.69 -8.49 1.72
N ARG A 277 -4.67 -8.34 3.05
CA ARG A 277 -5.71 -8.81 3.96
C ARG A 277 -6.29 -7.68 4.80
N ALA A 278 -7.62 -7.57 4.76
CA ALA A 278 -8.34 -6.68 5.67
C ALA A 278 -8.32 -7.21 7.11
N ARG A 279 -8.06 -6.32 8.07
CA ARG A 279 -8.09 -6.62 9.52
C ARG A 279 -9.08 -5.73 10.26
#